data_AF-A0A8B8USL6-F1
#
_entry.id   AF-A0A8B8USL6-F1
#
_cell.length_a   1.000
_cell.length_b   1.000
_cell.length_c   1.000
_cell.angle_alpha   90.00
_cell.angle_beta   90.00
_cell.angle_gamma   90.00
#
_symmetry.space_group_name_H-M   'P 1'
#
loop_
_entity.id
_entity.type
_entity.pdbx_description
1 polymer ?
#
loop_
_entity_poly.entity_id
_entity_poly.type
_entity_poly.pdbx_seq_one_letter_code
_entity_poly.pdbx_strand_id
1 'polypeptide(L)'
;MISSRISNRFPLLLRSSLATHKTAYRFNSTIPKPSDQIPDVDAFLTKIGRNCNELKDTFENKWDNLFQWDSKTLKEKGVNIQQRKYILNQVQNYRNNRPIHEIKLGKKSFFGGERKRKAFTAKWKAENKQ
;
A
#
# COMPACT_ATOMS: atom_id res chain seq x y z
N MET A 1 6.27 -30.53 55.33
CA MET A 1 7.51 -29.96 54.75
C MET A 1 8.33 -31.15 54.26
N ILE A 2 8.71 -31.37 53.01
CA ILE A 2 9.07 -30.48 51.90
C ILE A 2 8.65 -31.15 50.58
N SER A 3 7.95 -30.38 49.75
CA SER A 3 7.72 -30.65 48.32
C SER A 3 8.99 -30.35 47.52
N SER A 4 9.19 -31.07 46.41
CA SER A 4 10.05 -30.79 45.23
C SER A 4 10.87 -32.05 44.86
N ARG A 5 11.16 -32.39 43.60
CA ARG A 5 11.25 -31.57 42.39
C ARG A 5 11.23 -32.54 41.22
N ILE A 6 10.17 -32.56 40.41
CA ILE A 6 10.15 -33.33 39.16
C ILE A 6 11.10 -32.64 38.18
N SER A 7 12.13 -33.37 37.77
CA SER A 7 13.13 -32.91 36.82
C SER A 7 12.60 -33.04 35.40
N ASN A 8 11.93 -32.00 34.90
CA ASN A 8 11.61 -31.89 33.48
C ASN A 8 12.88 -31.50 32.71
N ARG A 9 13.68 -32.49 32.29
CA ARG A 9 14.63 -32.30 31.19
C ARG A 9 13.85 -32.43 29.87
N PHE A 10 13.31 -31.33 29.38
CA PHE A 10 12.91 -31.24 27.98
C PHE A 10 14.16 -30.96 27.14
N PRO A 11 14.59 -31.87 26.24
CA PRO A 11 15.66 -31.56 25.33
C PRO A 11 15.19 -30.50 24.32
N LEU A 12 16.03 -29.49 24.23
CA LEU A 12 15.99 -28.33 23.37
C LEU A 12 15.99 -28.70 21.87
N LEU A 13 15.10 -28.01 21.13
CA LEU A 13 15.29 -27.49 19.77
C LEU A 13 15.23 -28.48 18.60
N LEU A 14 13.99 -28.75 18.14
CA LEU A 14 13.76 -28.89 16.70
C LEU A 14 13.94 -27.49 16.08
N ARG A 15 15.15 -27.18 15.63
CA ARG A 15 15.39 -26.01 14.76
C ARG A 15 14.85 -26.38 13.39
N SER A 16 13.54 -26.23 13.19
CA SER A 16 12.99 -26.23 11.84
C SER A 16 13.60 -25.04 11.11
N SER A 17 14.62 -25.33 10.31
CA SER A 17 15.08 -24.43 9.29
C SER A 17 13.89 -24.20 8.35
N LEU A 18 13.12 -23.15 8.61
CA LEU A 18 12.26 -22.55 7.60
C LEU A 18 13.19 -21.93 6.56
N ALA A 19 13.76 -22.79 5.71
CA ALA A 19 14.23 -22.40 4.41
C ALA A 19 12.97 -21.92 3.69
N THR A 20 12.67 -20.64 3.84
CA THR A 20 11.72 -19.96 2.98
C THR A 20 12.29 -20.16 1.59
N HIS A 21 11.68 -21.06 0.82
CA HIS A 21 11.86 -21.08 -0.61
C HIS A 21 11.56 -19.64 -1.01
N LYS A 22 12.60 -18.93 -1.45
CA LYS A 22 12.45 -17.67 -2.16
C LYS A 22 11.67 -18.08 -3.39
N THR A 23 10.35 -18.11 -3.27
CA THR A 23 9.45 -18.13 -4.39
C THR A 23 9.85 -16.87 -5.13
N ALA A 24 10.71 -17.05 -6.12
CA ALA A 24 10.85 -16.10 -7.19
C ALA A 24 9.44 -16.08 -7.76
N TYR A 25 8.63 -15.14 -7.29
CA TYR A 25 7.41 -14.75 -7.95
C TYR A 25 7.92 -14.28 -9.30
N ARG A 26 8.03 -15.23 -10.24
CA ARG A 26 8.32 -14.97 -11.63
C ARG A 26 7.06 -14.25 -12.06
N PHE A 27 7.08 -12.94 -11.87
CA PHE A 27 6.30 -12.04 -12.68
C PHE A 27 6.62 -12.49 -14.09
N ASN A 28 5.70 -13.23 -14.71
CA ASN A 28 5.66 -13.27 -16.16
C ASN A 28 5.49 -11.81 -16.53
N SER A 29 6.62 -11.19 -16.88
CA SER A 29 6.82 -9.75 -17.03
C SER A 29 6.23 -9.29 -18.35
N THR A 30 5.07 -9.82 -18.69
CA THR A 30 4.31 -9.38 -19.84
C THR A 30 3.82 -7.98 -19.50
N ILE A 31 4.41 -7.00 -20.18
CA ILE A 31 3.94 -5.63 -20.12
C ILE A 31 2.57 -5.63 -20.80
N PRO A 32 1.49 -5.33 -20.07
CA PRO A 32 0.16 -5.29 -20.68
C PRO A 32 0.11 -4.11 -21.64
N LYS A 33 -0.64 -4.26 -22.74
CA LYS A 33 -0.82 -3.17 -23.69
C LYS A 33 -1.63 -2.02 -23.04
N PRO A 34 -1.38 -0.76 -23.43
CA PRO A 34 -2.26 0.35 -23.08
C PRO A 34 -3.69 0.08 -23.55
N SER A 35 -4.66 0.53 -22.77
CA SER A 35 -6.09 0.43 -23.09
C SER A 35 -6.59 1.75 -23.65
N ASP A 36 -7.64 1.75 -24.45
CA ASP A 36 -8.25 3.00 -24.96
C ASP A 36 -8.63 3.97 -23.83
N GLN A 37 -9.01 3.45 -22.66
CA GLN A 37 -9.31 4.28 -21.49
C GLN A 37 -8.07 4.85 -20.80
N ILE A 38 -6.91 4.23 -21.00
CA ILE A 38 -5.64 4.55 -20.33
C ILE A 38 -4.51 4.36 -21.35
N PRO A 39 -4.37 5.32 -22.26
CA PRO A 39 -3.38 5.22 -23.32
C PRO A 39 -1.94 5.44 -22.81
N ASP A 40 -1.79 6.08 -21.66
CA ASP A 40 -0.53 6.66 -21.21
C ASP A 40 -0.32 6.56 -19.69
N VAL A 41 0.93 6.75 -19.25
CA VAL A 41 1.31 6.72 -17.83
C VAL A 41 0.67 7.87 -17.06
N ASP A 42 0.64 9.09 -17.62
CA ASP A 42 -0.01 10.22 -16.96
C ASP A 42 -1.51 9.98 -16.74
N ALA A 43 -2.18 9.39 -17.73
CA ALA A 43 -3.57 8.96 -17.62
C ALA A 43 -3.76 7.90 -16.52
N PHE A 44 -2.83 6.95 -16.41
CA PHE A 44 -2.84 5.94 -15.34
C PHE A 44 -2.68 6.57 -13.95
N LEU A 45 -1.67 7.43 -13.77
CA LEU A 45 -1.36 8.07 -12.50
C LEU A 45 -2.51 8.99 -12.06
N THR A 46 -3.11 9.71 -13.00
CA THR A 46 -4.30 10.56 -12.76
C THR A 46 -5.51 9.73 -12.36
N LYS A 47 -5.74 8.57 -13.00
CA LYS A 47 -6.90 7.70 -12.70
C LYS A 47 -6.82 7.06 -11.31
N ILE A 48 -5.63 6.73 -10.83
CA ILE A 48 -5.45 6.13 -9.49
C ILE A 48 -5.48 7.18 -8.36
N GLY A 49 -5.20 8.46 -8.66
CA GLY A 49 -5.28 9.55 -7.69
C GLY A 49 -4.24 9.47 -6.56
N ARG A 50 -4.63 9.81 -5.32
CA ARG A 50 -3.74 9.87 -4.14
C ARG A 50 -2.44 10.67 -4.33
N ASN A 51 -2.54 11.79 -5.06
CA ASN A 51 -1.42 12.65 -5.42
C ASN A 51 -0.30 11.93 -6.20
N CYS A 52 -0.62 10.88 -6.97
CA CYS A 52 0.35 10.21 -7.84
C CYS A 52 0.67 10.98 -9.12
N ASN A 53 -0.10 12.02 -9.45
CA ASN A 53 0.05 12.83 -10.67
C ASN A 53 1.41 13.56 -10.73
N GLU A 54 1.96 13.93 -9.57
CA GLU A 54 3.26 14.61 -9.45
C GLU A 54 4.44 13.71 -9.87
N LEU A 55 4.24 12.39 -9.90
CA LEU A 55 5.28 11.42 -10.21
C LEU A 55 5.49 11.20 -11.72
N LYS A 56 4.72 11.88 -12.58
CA LYS A 56 4.83 11.75 -14.05
C LYS A 56 6.26 11.94 -14.56
N ASP A 57 6.97 12.94 -14.02
CA ASP A 57 8.33 13.27 -14.43
C ASP A 57 9.31 12.16 -14.00
N THR A 58 9.02 11.48 -12.89
CA THR A 58 9.83 10.36 -12.41
C THR A 58 9.77 9.17 -13.39
N PHE A 59 8.64 8.92 -14.04
CA PHE A 59 8.46 7.79 -14.97
C PHE A 59 8.79 8.12 -16.43
N GLU A 60 9.12 9.38 -16.74
CA GLU A 60 9.40 9.87 -18.10
C GLU A 60 8.24 9.61 -19.08
N ASN A 61 7.02 9.44 -18.56
CA ASN A 61 5.82 9.05 -19.32
C ASN A 61 5.99 7.79 -20.20
N LYS A 62 6.89 6.88 -19.83
CA LYS A 62 7.12 5.62 -20.56
C LYS A 62 6.32 4.49 -19.93
N TRP A 63 5.42 3.90 -20.70
CA TRP A 63 4.57 2.80 -20.24
C TRP A 63 5.38 1.62 -19.69
N ASP A 64 6.48 1.27 -20.36
CA ASP A 64 7.32 0.14 -19.95
C ASP A 64 7.95 0.36 -18.56
N ASN A 65 8.38 1.59 -18.24
CA ASN A 65 8.95 1.94 -16.94
C ASN A 65 7.96 1.69 -15.80
N LEU A 66 6.68 2.04 -16.00
CA LEU A 66 5.64 1.88 -14.99
C LEU A 66 5.44 0.40 -14.59
N PHE A 67 5.49 -0.51 -15.56
CA PHE A 67 5.25 -1.94 -15.34
C PHE A 67 6.52 -2.74 -15.01
N GLN A 68 7.69 -2.25 -15.42
CA GLN A 68 8.97 -2.93 -15.18
C GLN A 68 9.59 -2.56 -13.83
N TRP A 69 9.33 -1.37 -13.30
CA TRP A 69 10.00 -0.92 -12.09
C TRP A 69 9.54 -1.63 -10.81
N ASP A 70 10.53 -1.99 -10.00
CA ASP A 70 10.35 -2.64 -8.71
C ASP A 70 10.23 -1.65 -7.56
N SER A 71 9.88 -2.17 -6.40
CA SER A 71 9.87 -1.37 -5.16
C SER A 71 11.25 -0.78 -4.78
N LYS A 72 12.36 -1.37 -5.24
CA LYS A 72 13.71 -0.86 -4.99
C LYS A 72 14.04 0.33 -5.87
N THR A 73 13.79 0.21 -7.18
CA THR A 73 14.04 1.30 -8.14
C THR A 73 13.17 2.51 -7.81
N LEU A 74 11.90 2.31 -7.44
CA LEU A 74 11.01 3.39 -6.98
C LEU A 74 11.50 4.05 -5.68
N LYS A 75 12.20 3.32 -4.82
CA LYS A 75 12.82 3.91 -3.61
C LYS A 75 14.02 4.78 -3.99
N GLU A 76 14.87 4.31 -4.91
CA GLU A 76 16.04 5.06 -5.41
C GLU A 76 15.63 6.34 -6.14
N LYS A 77 14.51 6.30 -6.87
CA LYS A 77 13.91 7.47 -7.53
C LYS A 77 13.19 8.44 -6.57
N GLY A 78 13.20 8.18 -5.26
CA GLY A 78 12.65 9.10 -4.25
C GLY A 78 11.14 9.05 -4.06
N VAL A 79 10.44 8.04 -4.60
CA VAL A 79 8.98 7.93 -4.44
C VAL A 79 8.61 7.59 -3.00
N ASN A 80 7.59 8.27 -2.45
CA ASN A 80 7.12 8.02 -1.09
C ASN A 80 6.67 6.56 -0.91
N ILE A 81 6.88 6.01 0.29
CA ILE A 81 6.60 4.61 0.63
C ILE A 81 5.12 4.27 0.38
N GLN A 82 4.20 5.17 0.74
CA GLN A 82 2.76 4.94 0.58
C GLN A 82 2.34 4.91 -0.90
N GLN A 83 2.84 5.87 -1.69
CA GLN A 83 2.60 5.95 -3.12
C GLN A 83 3.19 4.74 -3.84
N ARG A 84 4.42 4.34 -3.51
CA ARG A 84 5.08 3.16 -4.07
C ARG A 84 4.27 1.88 -3.87
N LYS A 85 3.81 1.62 -2.64
CA LYS A 85 2.95 0.45 -2.35
C LYS A 85 1.64 0.51 -3.14
N TYR A 86 1.05 1.71 -3.24
CA TYR A 86 -0.21 1.91 -3.94
C TYR A 86 -0.06 1.70 -5.45
N ILE A 87 0.93 2.32 -6.09
CA ILE A 87 1.20 2.18 -7.54
C ILE A 87 1.44 0.72 -7.90
N LEU A 88 2.32 0.01 -7.17
CA LEU A 88 2.58 -1.41 -7.45
C LEU A 88 1.33 -2.28 -7.32
N ASN A 89 0.46 -1.99 -6.35
CA ASN A 89 -0.82 -2.68 -6.22
C ASN A 89 -1.75 -2.38 -7.40
N GLN A 90 -1.82 -1.12 -7.86
CA GLN A 90 -2.66 -0.74 -9.00
C GLN A 90 -2.12 -1.31 -10.33
N VAL A 91 -0.80 -1.34 -10.51
CA VAL A 91 -0.13 -2.02 -11.63
C VAL A 91 -0.50 -3.50 -11.65
N GLN A 92 -0.50 -4.14 -10.48
CA GLN A 92 -0.91 -5.54 -10.37
C GLN A 92 -2.40 -5.74 -10.63
N ASN A 93 -3.25 -4.83 -10.19
CA ASN A 93 -4.68 -4.84 -10.51
C ASN A 93 -4.90 -4.70 -12.01
N TYR A 94 -4.17 -3.81 -12.69
CA TYR A 94 -4.23 -3.64 -14.14
C TYR A 94 -3.81 -4.91 -14.88
N ARG A 95 -2.69 -5.55 -14.47
CA ARG A 95 -2.25 -6.85 -15.03
C ARG A 95 -3.31 -7.95 -14.89
N ASN A 96 -4.07 -7.93 -13.79
CA ASN A 96 -5.13 -8.90 -13.52
C ASN A 96 -6.48 -8.50 -14.12
N ASN A 97 -6.55 -7.48 -14.99
CA ASN A 97 -7.77 -6.94 -15.58
C ASN A 97 -8.83 -6.51 -14.54
N ARG A 98 -8.39 -6.07 -13.35
CA ARG A 98 -9.27 -5.52 -12.33
C ARG A 98 -9.51 -4.03 -12.59
N PRO A 99 -10.69 -3.50 -12.24
CA PRO A 99 -11.01 -2.10 -12.47
C PRO A 99 -10.09 -1.19 -11.65
N ILE A 100 -9.35 -0.32 -12.31
CA ILE A 100 -8.52 0.68 -11.63
C ILE A 100 -9.24 2.00 -11.48
N HIS A 101 -9.28 2.49 -10.24
CA HIS A 101 -9.88 3.75 -9.84
C HIS A 101 -9.25 4.19 -8.50
N GLU A 102 -9.43 5.45 -8.13
CA GLU A 102 -8.97 5.97 -6.85
C GLU A 102 -9.77 5.35 -5.69
N ILE A 103 -9.09 4.56 -4.86
CA ILE A 103 -9.62 4.11 -3.58
C ILE A 103 -9.17 5.13 -2.54
N LYS A 104 -10.05 5.99 -2.04
CA LYS A 104 -9.66 7.08 -1.11
C LYS A 104 -9.19 6.54 0.25
N LEU A 105 -8.29 7.27 0.90
CA LEU A 105 -7.90 6.98 2.28
C LEU A 105 -9.04 7.31 3.24
N GLY A 106 -9.16 6.54 4.32
CA GLY A 106 -10.15 6.79 5.36
C GLY A 106 -9.92 8.15 6.03
N LYS A 107 -10.91 9.03 5.99
CA LYS A 107 -10.91 10.32 6.70
C LYS A 107 -11.75 10.23 7.97
N LYS A 108 -11.39 11.02 9.00
CA LYS A 108 -12.24 11.18 10.17
C LYS A 108 -13.49 12.00 9.79
N SER A 109 -14.57 11.87 10.57
CA SER A 109 -15.74 12.72 10.41
C SER A 109 -15.41 14.18 10.70
N PHE A 110 -16.22 15.10 10.18
CA PHE A 110 -16.10 16.54 10.41
C PHE A 110 -15.93 16.89 11.91
N PHE A 111 -16.75 16.29 12.77
CA PHE A 111 -16.69 16.48 14.23
C PHE A 111 -15.53 15.75 14.93
N GLY A 112 -14.57 15.21 14.19
CA GLY A 112 -13.42 14.46 14.71
C GLY A 112 -13.66 12.96 14.85
N GLY A 113 -12.67 12.26 15.40
CA GLY A 113 -12.78 10.82 15.70
C GLY A 113 -13.73 10.54 16.86
N GLU A 114 -14.19 9.29 16.98
CA GLU A 114 -15.15 8.82 17.98
C GLU A 114 -14.94 9.42 19.38
N ARG A 115 -13.74 9.25 19.96
CA ARG A 115 -13.41 9.72 21.31
C ARG A 115 -13.52 11.25 21.49
N LYS A 116 -13.16 12.04 20.46
CA LYS A 116 -13.16 13.50 20.53
C LYS A 116 -14.49 14.12 20.07
N ARG A 117 -15.39 13.32 19.50
CA ARG A 117 -16.61 13.79 18.84
C ARG A 117 -17.52 14.57 19.78
N LYS A 118 -17.81 14.03 20.97
CA LYS A 118 -18.72 14.67 21.94
C LYS A 118 -18.25 16.08 22.33
N ALA A 119 -16.98 16.22 22.67
CA ALA A 119 -16.40 17.51 23.05
C ALA A 119 -16.40 18.51 21.89
N PHE A 120 -15.98 18.06 20.70
CA PHE A 120 -15.94 18.93 19.52
C PHE A 120 -17.33 19.39 19.08
N THR A 121 -18.32 18.48 19.06
CA THR A 121 -19.70 18.84 18.73
C THR A 121 -20.30 19.81 19.74
N ALA A 122 -20.02 19.66 21.04
CA ALA A 122 -20.47 20.61 22.04
C ALA A 122 -19.86 22.00 21.83
N LYS A 123 -18.55 22.07 21.59
CA LYS A 123 -17.84 23.33 21.27
C LYS A 123 -18.42 24.00 20.01
N TRP A 124 -18.55 23.24 18.92
CA TRP A 124 -19.10 23.75 17.67
C TRP A 124 -20.54 24.26 17.82
N LYS A 125 -21.39 23.55 18.59
CA LYS A 125 -22.75 24.01 18.89
C LYS A 125 -22.77 25.31 19.71
N ALA A 126 -21.84 25.48 20.65
CA ALA A 126 -21.76 26.70 21.45
C ALA A 126 -21.31 27.92 20.62
N GLU A 127 -20.37 27.72 19.69
CA GLU A 127 -19.88 28.77 18.79
C GLU A 127 -20.94 29.24 17.78
N ASN A 128 -21.74 28.33 17.23
CA ASN A 128 -22.74 28.63 16.19
C ASN A 128 -24.14 28.97 16.75
N LYS A 129 -24.29 29.12 18.07
CA LYS A 129 -25.56 29.51 18.71
C LYS A 129 -25.72 31.04 18.82
N GLN A 130 -24.82 31.81 18.23
CA GLN A 130 -25.00 33.25 18.01
C GLN A 130 -26.22 33.51 17.13
#